data_AF-A0A2U3KVP4-F1
#
_entry.id   AF-A0A2U3KVP4-F1
#
_cell.length_a   1.000
_cell.length_b   1.000
_cell.length_c   1.000
_cell.angle_alpha   90.00
_cell.angle_beta   90.00
_cell.angle_gamma   90.00
#
_symmetry.space_group_name_H-M   'P 1'
#
loop_
_entity.id
_entity.type
_entity.pdbx_description
1 polymer ?
#
loop_
_entity_poly.entity_id
_entity_poly.type
_entity_poly.pdbx_seq_one_letter_code
_entity_poly.pdbx_strand_id
1 'polypeptide(L)' 'MVLPKELRNMVNIRAGDKLALISWHKDGEVCCFTLIKAEALAERVKEFLGPVLESINLE' A
#
# COMPACT_ATOMS: atom_id res chain seq x y z
N MET A 1 -10.32 9.82 8.60
CA MET A 1 -11.30 9.32 7.61
C MET A 1 -12.07 8.17 8.22
N VAL A 2 -13.37 8.10 7.99
CA VAL A 2 -14.20 6.94 8.33
C VAL A 2 -14.49 6.18 7.04
N LEU A 3 -14.04 4.93 6.95
CA LEU A 3 -14.45 4.05 5.85
C LEU A 3 -15.85 3.50 6.17
N PRO A 4 -16.85 3.69 5.29
CA PRO A 4 -18.17 3.11 5.44
C PRO A 4 -18.10 1.59 5.66
N LYS A 5 -19.04 1.04 6.44
CA LYS A 5 -19.02 -0.38 6.83
C LYS A 5 -19.14 -1.28 5.60
N GLU A 6 -19.97 -0.89 4.65
CA GLU A 6 -20.24 -1.56 3.39
C GLU A 6 -18.96 -1.69 2.56
N LEU A 7 -18.19 -0.60 2.51
CA LEU A 7 -16.93 -0.53 1.77
C LEU A 7 -15.87 -1.42 2.43
N ARG A 8 -15.75 -1.36 3.77
CA ARG A 8 -14.86 -2.28 4.52
C ARG A 8 -15.19 -3.74 4.27
N ASN A 9 -16.49 -4.09 4.28
CA ASN A 9 -16.93 -5.46 4.03
C ASN A 9 -16.63 -5.91 2.59
N MET A 10 -16.92 -5.05 1.60
CA MET A 10 -16.71 -5.34 0.18
C MET A 10 -15.25 -5.66 -0.15
N VAL A 11 -14.31 -4.96 0.49
CA VAL A 11 -12.86 -5.19 0.30
C VAL A 11 -12.19 -5.95 1.44
N ASN A 12 -12.98 -6.60 2.30
CA ASN A 12 -12.53 -7.43 3.43
C ASN A 12 -11.48 -6.73 4.34
N ILE A 13 -11.68 -5.44 4.65
CA ILE A 13 -10.91 -4.70 5.64
C ILE A 13 -11.52 -4.95 7.02
N ARG A 14 -10.72 -5.48 7.95
CA ARG A 14 -11.14 -5.80 9.31
C ARG A 14 -10.57 -4.82 10.32
N ALA A 15 -11.11 -4.83 11.53
CA ALA A 15 -10.52 -4.08 12.63
C ALA A 15 -9.11 -4.62 12.91
N GLY A 16 -8.13 -3.71 13.03
CA GLY A 16 -6.72 -4.08 13.21
C GLY A 16 -5.91 -4.19 11.91
N ASP A 17 -6.57 -4.26 10.74
CA ASP A 17 -5.87 -4.23 9.46
C ASP A 17 -5.11 -2.91 9.31
N LYS A 18 -3.84 -3.01 8.88
CA LYS A 18 -3.00 -1.83 8.57
C LYS A 18 -3.16 -1.47 7.10
N LEU A 19 -3.40 -0.19 6.82
CA LEU A 19 -3.50 0.34 5.47
C LEU A 19 -2.36 1.32 5.21
N ALA A 20 -1.67 1.15 4.09
CA ALA A 20 -0.76 2.14 3.55
C ALA A 20 -1.57 3.25 2.86
N LEU A 21 -1.28 4.50 3.20
CA LEU A 21 -1.87 5.68 2.57
C LEU A 21 -0.84 6.28 1.62
N ILE A 22 -1.20 6.39 0.34
CA ILE A 22 -0.31 6.90 -0.71
C ILE A 22 -0.96 8.13 -1.32
N SER A 23 -0.26 9.27 -1.27
CA SER A 23 -0.69 10.51 -1.92
C SER A 23 -0.35 10.48 -3.41
N TRP A 24 -1.33 10.82 -4.24
CA TRP A 24 -1.13 11.09 -5.65
C TRP A 24 -1.14 12.58 -5.91
N HIS A 25 -0.27 13.01 -6.81
CA HIS A 25 -0.16 14.39 -7.21
C HIS A 25 -0.59 14.55 -8.67
N LYS A 26 -1.30 15.64 -8.95
CA LYS A 26 -1.58 16.12 -10.29
C LYS A 26 -1.38 17.63 -10.31
N ASP A 27 -0.63 18.11 -11.30
CA ASP A 27 -0.35 19.54 -11.47
C ASP A 27 0.28 20.21 -10.23
N GLY A 28 1.11 19.46 -9.50
CA GLY A 28 1.80 19.94 -8.29
C GLY A 28 1.00 19.86 -7.00
N GLU A 29 -0.27 19.46 -7.05
CA GLU A 29 -1.15 19.36 -5.88
C GLU A 29 -1.58 17.92 -5.60
N VAL A 30 -1.86 17.60 -4.33
CA VAL A 30 -2.43 16.30 -3.95
C VAL A 30 -3.86 16.21 -4.48
N CYS A 31 -4.10 15.34 -5.45
CA CYS A 31 -5.42 15.18 -6.05
C CYS A 31 -6.23 14.06 -5.39
N CYS A 32 -5.57 13.02 -4.90
CA CYS A 32 -6.22 11.89 -4.25
C CYS A 32 -5.26 11.07 -3.37
N PHE A 33 -5.86 10.18 -2.57
CA PHE A 33 -5.15 9.18 -1.81
C PHE A 33 -5.58 7.78 -2.25
N THR A 34 -4.62 6.86 -2.31
CA THR A 34 -4.89 5.43 -2.43
C THR A 34 -4.65 4.75 -1.08
N LEU A 35 -5.57 3.85 -0.74
CA LEU A 35 -5.48 2.99 0.44
C LEU A 35 -5.21 1.56 -0.03
N ILE A 36 -4.11 0.97 0.43
CA ILE A 36 -3.73 -0.41 0.11
C ILE A 36 -3.50 -1.15 1.44
N LYS A 37 -3.86 -2.43 1.53
CA LYS A 37 -3.44 -3.25 2.69
C LYS A 37 -1.92 -3.26 2.78
N ALA A 38 -1.39 -2.92 3.95
CA ALA A 38 0.04 -2.75 4.14
C ALA A 38 0.80 -4.06 3.89
N GLU A 39 0.23 -5.20 4.29
CA GLU A 39 0.79 -6.53 4.04
C GLU A 39 0.91 -6.84 2.55
N ALA A 40 -0.13 -6.56 1.77
CA ALA A 40 -0.14 -6.79 0.34
C ALA A 40 0.87 -5.89 -0.38
N LEU A 41 1.00 -4.64 0.07
CA LEU A 41 2.02 -3.74 -0.46
C LEU A 41 3.44 -4.24 -0.13
N ALA A 42 3.67 -4.66 1.12
CA ALA A 42 4.97 -5.16 1.55
C ALA A 42 5.41 -6.42 0.78
N GLU A 43 4.48 -7.34 0.53
CA GLU A 43 4.71 -8.53 -0.29
C GLU A 43 5.11 -8.15 -1.72
N ARG A 44 4.36 -7.25 -2.36
CA ARG A 44 4.69 -6.76 -3.72
C ARG A 44 6.04 -6.05 -3.78
N VAL A 45 6.35 -5.22 -2.79
CA VAL A 45 7.64 -4.54 -2.69
C VAL A 45 8.77 -5.57 -2.52
N LYS A 46 8.57 -6.60 -1.69
CA LYS A 46 9.55 -7.67 -1.50
C LYS A 46 9.76 -8.48 -2.77
N GLU A 47 8.69 -8.86 -3.48
CA GLU A 47 8.78 -9.59 -4.76
C GLU A 47 9.56 -8.79 -5.82
N PHE A 48 9.33 -7.47 -5.87
CA PHE A 48 9.97 -6.61 -6.86
C PHE A 48 11.41 -6.22 -6.51
N LEU A 49 11.64 -5.76 -5.28
CA LEU A 49 12.96 -5.27 -4.84
C LEU A 49 13.86 -6.37 -4.28
N GLY A 50 13.30 -7.50 -3.83
CA GLY A 50 14.07 -8.62 -3.27
C GLY A 50 15.24 -9.06 -4.16
N PRO A 51 15.00 -9.39 -5.45
CA PRO A 51 16.07 -9.78 -6.37
C PRO A 51 17.10 -8.66 -6.61
N VAL A 52 16.66 -7.41 -6.63
CA VAL A 52 17.56 -6.25 -6.80
C VAL A 52 18.47 -6.13 -5.60
N LEU A 53 17.95 -6.27 -4.38
CA LEU A 53 18.72 -6.22 -3.14
C LEU A 53 19.71 -7.39 -3.02
N GLU A 54 19.32 -8.59 -3.45
CA GLU A 54 20.21 -9.74 -3.52
C GLU A 54 21.37 -9.50 -4.51
N SER A 55 21.10 -8.84 -5.64
CA SER A 55 22.13 -8.56 -6.66
C SER A 55 23.17 -7.49 -6.26
N ILE A 56 22.84 -6.63 -5.28
CA ILE A 56 23.75 -5.60 -4.76
C ILE A 56 24.43 -5.99 -3.45
N ASN A 57 24.18 -7.19 -2.92
CA ASN A 57 25.05 -7.77 -1.91
C ASN A 57 26.40 -8.12 -2.56
N LEU A 58 27.29 -7.12 -2.57
CA LEU A 58 28.71 -7.27 -2.84
C LEU A 58 29.35 -7.99 -1.64
N GLU A 59 29.45 -9.31 -1.73
CA GLU A 59 30.54 -10.07 -1.12
C GLU A 59 31.70 -10.19 -2.12
#